data_AF-A0A9Q4C419-F1
#
_entry.id   AF-A0A9Q4C419-F1
#
_cell.length_a   1.000
_cell.length_b   1.000
_cell.length_c   1.000
_cell.angle_alpha   90.00
_cell.angle_beta   90.00
_cell.angle_gamma   90.00
#
_symmetry.space_group_name_H-M   'P 1'
#
loop_
_entity.id
_entity.type
_entity.pdbx_description
1 polymer ?
#
loop_
_entity_poly.entity_id
_entity_poly.type
_entity_poly.pdbx_seq_one_letter_code
_entity_poly.pdbx_strand_id
1 'polypeptide(L)' 'MRRFGRAVSHTGGALVVHCAEGTEPVFDAPVYDASLDRLGTTFEFFGPVDRPYALVETDARPERDGKLYLRD' A
#
# COMPACT_ATOMS: atom_id res chain seq x y z
N MET A 1 8.91 3.85 -10.21
CA MET A 1 7.64 4.13 -9.49
C MET A 1 6.59 3.23 -10.11
N ARG A 2 6.29 2.14 -9.42
CA ARG A 2 5.32 1.14 -9.86
C ARG A 2 4.03 1.33 -9.09
N ARG A 3 2.89 1.16 -9.76
CA ARG A 3 1.58 1.21 -9.09
C ARG A 3 1.49 0.09 -8.08
N PHE A 4 1.26 0.45 -6.82
CA PHE A 4 1.13 -0.51 -5.72
C PHE A 4 -0.32 -0.97 -5.56
N GLY A 5 -1.25 -0.03 -5.58
CA GLY A 5 -2.64 -0.32 -5.27
C GLY A 5 -3.43 0.93 -4.96
N ARG A 6 -4.45 0.77 -4.12
CA ARG A 6 -5.28 1.86 -3.60
C ARG A 6 -5.55 1.72 -2.12
N ALA A 7 -5.62 2.85 -1.42
CA ALA A 7 -6.04 2.90 -0.02
C ALA A 7 -7.51 2.45 0.12
N VAL A 8 -7.80 1.51 1.02
CA VAL A 8 -9.17 1.00 1.21
C VAL A 8 -9.70 1.16 2.63
N SER A 9 -8.82 1.12 3.64
CA SER A 9 -9.19 1.28 5.05
C SER A 9 -7.96 1.61 5.91
N HIS A 10 -8.19 1.95 7.18
CA HIS A 10 -7.17 1.98 8.22
C HIS A 10 -7.61 1.12 9.40
N THR A 11 -6.70 0.33 9.94
CA THR A 11 -6.96 -0.52 11.10
C THR A 11 -5.69 -0.71 11.92
N GLY A 12 -5.79 -0.68 13.26
CA GLY A 12 -4.68 -1.02 14.14
C GLY A 12 -3.38 -0.23 13.92
N GLY A 13 -3.46 1.02 13.46
CA GLY A 13 -2.27 1.84 13.14
C GLY A 13 -1.65 1.57 11.76
N ALA A 14 -2.33 0.78 10.91
CA ALA A 14 -1.88 0.48 9.56
C ALA A 14 -2.89 0.95 8.51
N LEU A 15 -2.36 1.38 7.37
CA LEU A 15 -3.12 1.57 6.14
C LEU A 15 -3.31 0.23 5.44
N VAL A 16 -4.55 -0.10 5.10
CA VAL A 16 -4.90 -1.26 4.29
C VAL A 16 -4.92 -0.84 2.83
N VAL A 17 -4.13 -1.55 2.01
CA VAL A 17 -4.03 -1.33 0.57
C VAL A 17 -4.60 -2.53 -0.15
N HIS A 18 -5.47 -2.30 -1.13
CA HIS A 18 -5.84 -3.33 -2.10
C HIS A 18 -4.87 -3.24 -3.27
N CYS A 19 -4.04 -4.26 -3.44
CA CYS A 19 -2.95 -4.24 -4.41
C CYS A 19 -3.46 -4.21 -5.85
N ALA A 20 -2.62 -3.68 -6.74
CA ALA A 20 -2.82 -3.84 -8.16
C ALA A 20 -2.67 -5.32 -8.55
N GLU A 21 -3.26 -5.69 -9.68
CA GLU A 21 -3.10 -7.03 -10.23
C GLU A 21 -1.62 -7.26 -10.60
N GLY A 22 -1.11 -8.46 -10.29
CA GLY A 22 0.30 -8.80 -10.51
C GLY A 22 1.29 -8.09 -9.58
N THR A 23 0.81 -7.47 -8.48
CA THR A 23 1.71 -6.93 -7.47
C THR A 23 2.37 -8.08 -6.69
N GLU A 24 3.67 -8.26 -6.91
CA GLU A 24 4.49 -9.09 -6.03
C GLU A 24 4.60 -8.47 -4.62
N PRO A 25 4.41 -9.26 -3.55
CA PRO A 25 4.68 -8.83 -2.18
C PRO A 25 6.13 -8.40 -1.99
N VAL A 26 6.32 -7.18 -1.50
CA VAL A 26 7.65 -6.66 -1.14
C VAL A 26 7.55 -6.12 0.27
N PHE A 27 8.24 -6.77 1.21
CA PHE A 27 8.32 -6.33 2.60
C PHE A 27 9.30 -5.16 2.74
N ASP A 28 9.09 -4.33 3.76
CA ASP A 28 9.93 -3.18 4.08
C ASP A 28 10.02 -2.13 2.94
N ALA A 29 9.07 -2.16 2.00
CA ALA A 29 9.07 -1.29 0.84
C ALA A 29 8.45 0.08 1.18
N PRO A 30 9.09 1.20 0.84
CA PRO A 30 8.53 2.52 1.05
C PRO A 30 7.33 2.76 0.12
N VAL A 31 6.22 3.20 0.72
CA VAL A 31 4.97 3.51 0.02
C VAL A 31 4.80 5.01 -0.13
N TYR A 32 4.37 5.43 -1.31
CA TYR A 32 4.19 6.84 -1.69
C TYR A 32 2.77 7.08 -2.22
N ASP A 33 2.30 8.31 -2.11
CA ASP A 33 1.09 8.77 -2.79
C ASP A 33 1.37 9.34 -4.20
N ALA A 34 0.36 9.96 -4.82
CA ALA A 34 0.45 10.56 -6.15
C ALA A 34 1.29 11.85 -6.20
N SER A 35 1.53 12.50 -5.05
CA SER A 35 2.36 13.70 -4.91
C SER A 35 3.84 13.35 -4.67
N LEU A 36 4.17 12.06 -4.61
CA LEU A 36 5.48 11.52 -4.22
C LEU A 36 5.81 11.71 -2.73
N ASP A 37 4.81 11.98 -1.91
CA ASP A 37 4.99 12.04 -0.46
C ASP A 37 5.09 10.61 0.08
N ARG A 38 6.15 10.35 0.87
CA ARG A 38 6.35 9.05 1.51
C ARG A 38 5.35 8.90 2.65
N LEU A 39 4.52 7.86 2.58
CA LEU A 39 3.52 7.57 3.61
C LEU A 39 4.05 6.64 4.70
N GLY A 40 4.75 5.58 4.32
CA GLY A 40 5.10 4.52 5.26
C GLY A 40 5.84 3.35 4.63
N THR A 41 5.76 2.20 5.27
CA THR A 41 6.47 0.97 4.86
C THR A 41 5.54 -0.23 4.88
N THR A 42 5.59 -1.11 3.89
CA THR A 42 4.85 -2.39 3.88
C THR A 42 5.40 -3.36 4.94
N PHE A 43 4.52 -4.08 5.63
CA PHE A 43 4.95 -5.11 6.60
C PHE A 43 4.18 -6.43 6.55
N GLU A 44 2.98 -6.46 5.95
CA GLU A 44 2.18 -7.69 5.83
C GLU A 44 1.40 -7.72 4.52
N PHE A 45 1.21 -8.93 3.97
CA PHE A 45 0.41 -9.20 2.79
C PHE A 45 -0.52 -10.37 3.05
N PHE A 46 -1.78 -10.26 2.63
CA PHE A 46 -2.81 -11.28 2.89
C PHE A 46 -3.90 -11.30 1.80
N GLY A 47 -4.73 -12.34 1.80
CA GLY A 47 -5.82 -12.49 0.84
C GLY A 47 -5.41 -13.22 -0.45
N PRO A 48 -6.14 -13.00 -1.57
CA PRO A 48 -5.93 -13.74 -2.81
C PRO A 48 -4.55 -13.49 -3.43
N VAL A 49 -3.93 -14.54 -3.97
CA VAL A 49 -2.60 -14.47 -4.58
C VAL A 49 -2.56 -13.51 -5.78
N ASP A 50 -3.58 -13.52 -6.63
CA ASP A 50 -3.62 -12.69 -7.84
C ASP A 50 -3.78 -11.19 -7.54
N ARG A 51 -4.35 -10.88 -6.37
CA ARG A 51 -4.67 -9.51 -5.96
C ARG A 51 -4.76 -9.40 -4.43
N PRO A 52 -3.60 -9.39 -3.74
CA PRO A 52 -3.59 -9.38 -2.29
C PRO A 52 -4.01 -8.03 -1.73
N TYR A 53 -4.21 -8.01 -0.42
CA TYR A 53 -4.16 -6.80 0.38
C TYR A 53 -2.78 -6.69 1.03
N ALA A 54 -2.38 -5.45 1.33
CA ALA A 54 -1.16 -5.18 2.08
C ALA A 54 -1.46 -4.26 3.26
N LEU A 55 -0.69 -4.41 4.33
CA LEU A 55 -0.62 -3.46 5.43
C LEU A 55 0.63 -2.60 5.30
N VAL A 56 0.43 -1.30 5.52
CA VAL A 56 1.48 -0.29 5.52
C VAL A 56 1.49 0.35 6.91
N GLU A 57 2.62 0.30 7.59
CA GLU A 57 2.82 1.00 8.85
C GLU A 57 2.90 2.50 8.57
N THR A 58 1.88 3.24 9.03
CA THR A 58 1.78 4.69 8.83
C THR A 58 0.64 5.30 9.64
N ASP A 59 0.86 6.52 10.14
CA ASP A 59 -0.20 7.38 10.69
C ASP A 59 -0.89 8.22 9.61
N ALA A 60 -0.35 8.26 8.39
CA ALA A 60 -0.90 9.03 7.29
C ALA A 60 -2.25 8.48 6.84
N ARG A 61 -3.19 9.38 6.52
CA ARG A 61 -4.55 9.04 6.10
C ARG A 61 -4.81 9.56 4.67
N PRO A 62 -4.26 8.89 3.65
CA PRO A 62 -4.57 9.25 2.26
C PRO A 62 -6.08 9.12 1.99
N GLU A 63 -6.55 9.81 0.96
CA GLU A 63 -7.93 9.71 0.51
C GLU A 63 -8.29 8.24 0.21
N ARG A 64 -9.52 7.85 0.57
CA ARG A 64 -10.05 6.53 0.22
C ARG A 64 -10.01 6.37 -1.30
N ASP A 65 -9.61 5.20 -1.76
CA ASP A 65 -9.35 4.86 -3.16
C ASP A 65 -8.17 5.63 -3.80
N GLY A 66 -7.43 6.42 -3.03
CA GLY A 66 -6.21 7.11 -3.44
C GLY A 66 -5.15 6.14 -3.95
N LYS A 67 -4.47 6.52 -5.05
CA LYS A 67 -3.45 5.69 -5.69
C LYS A 67 -2.17 5.70 -4.87
N LEU A 68 -1.61 4.51 -4.66
CA LEU A 68 -0.37 4.31 -3.94
C LEU A 68 0.68 3.68 -4.84
N TYR A 69 1.94 3.96 -4.56
CA TYR A 69 3.08 3.62 -5.40
C TYR A 69 4.23 3.07 -4.57
N LEU A 70 4.98 2.14 -5.14
CA LEU A 70 6.28 1.72 -4.65
C LEU A 70 7.37 2.36 -5.50
N ARG A 71 8.50 2.68 -4.88
CA ARG A 71 9.74 3.01 -5.59
C ARG A 71 10.53 1.72 -5.78
N ASP A 72 10.82 1.38 -7.04
CA ASP A 72 11.71 0.28 -7.40
C ASP A 72 13.16 0.61 -7.00
#